data_AF-X1PLR5-F1
#
_entry.id   AF-X1PLR5-F1
#
_cell.length_a   1.000
_cell.length_b   1.000
_cell.length_c   1.000
_cell.angle_alpha   90.00
_cell.angle_beta   90.00
_cell.angle_gamma   90.00
#
_symmetry.space_group_name_H-M   'P 1'
#
loop_
_entity.id
_entity.type
_entity.pdbx_description
1 polymer ?
#
loop_
_entity_poly.entity_id
_entity_poly.type
_entity_poly.pdbx_seq_one_letter_code
_entity_poly.pdbx_strand_id
1 'polypeptide(L)' 'MLHKISLGVADINKYRLIEARNVIDEIVSLGDELRGLRLCHINSAPFGGGVAELLVSYIPLLNALGIKADWQVIRGD' A
#
# COMPACT_ATOMS: atom_id res chain seq x y z
N MET A 1 16.13 -15.77 0.40
CA MET A 1 15.80 -15.17 -0.91
C MET A 1 14.61 -14.23 -0.76
N LEU A 2 14.50 -13.14 -1.55
CA LEU A 2 13.31 -12.27 -1.56
C LEU A 2 12.28 -12.75 -2.58
N HIS A 3 11.01 -12.80 -2.17
CA HIS A 3 9.90 -13.21 -3.01
C HIS A 3 8.89 -12.07 -3.17
N LYS A 4 8.69 -11.60 -4.40
CA LYS A 4 7.74 -10.53 -4.69
C LYS A 4 6.30 -11.03 -4.60
N ILE A 5 5.45 -10.28 -3.90
CA ILE A 5 4.03 -10.60 -3.75
C ILE A 5 3.21 -9.82 -4.79
N SER A 6 2.29 -10.52 -5.46
CA SER A 6 1.32 -9.89 -6.36
C SER A 6 0.24 -9.18 -5.56
N LEU A 7 -0.09 -7.96 -5.98
CA LEU A 7 -1.05 -7.09 -5.29
C LEU A 7 -2.20 -6.75 -6.23
N GLY A 8 -3.36 -6.44 -5.64
CA GLY A 8 -4.51 -5.94 -6.38
C GLY A 8 -4.39 -4.45 -6.72
N VAL A 9 -5.49 -3.88 -7.21
CA VAL A 9 -5.65 -2.44 -7.42
C VAL A 9 -6.63 -1.88 -6.39
N ALA A 10 -6.42 -0.63 -6.00
CA ALA A 10 -7.35 0.10 -5.14
C ALA A 10 -7.69 1.46 -5.74
N ASP A 11 -8.79 2.03 -5.26
CA ASP A 11 -9.24 3.38 -5.58
C ASP A 11 -9.55 4.10 -4.27
N ILE A 12 -8.71 5.10 -3.94
CA ILE A 12 -8.81 5.89 -2.72
C ILE A 12 -10.13 6.68 -2.66
N ASN A 13 -10.75 6.99 -3.81
CA ASN A 13 -11.99 7.77 -3.82
C ASN A 13 -13.18 7.02 -3.22
N LYS A 14 -13.13 5.67 -3.18
CA LYS A 14 -14.17 4.86 -2.52
C LYS A 14 -14.30 5.16 -1.02
N TYR A 15 -13.24 5.64 -0.39
CA TYR A 15 -13.24 5.97 1.04
C TYR A 15 -13.91 7.32 1.36
N ARG A 16 -14.16 8.16 0.35
CA ARG A 16 -14.89 9.44 0.53
C ARG A 16 -16.33 9.24 1.00
N LEU A 17 -16.91 8.06 0.77
CA LEU A 17 -18.25 7.71 1.25
C LEU A 17 -18.31 7.47 2.76
N ILE A 18 -17.15 7.22 3.38
CA ILE A 18 -17.02 6.87 4.80
C ILE A 18 -16.42 8.05 5.57
N GLU A 19 -15.53 8.81 4.93
CA GLU A 19 -14.80 9.91 5.55
C GLU A 19 -15.31 11.29 5.11
N ALA A 20 -15.91 12.04 6.04
CA ALA A 20 -16.56 13.32 5.77
C ALA A 20 -15.67 14.56 5.95
N ARG A 21 -14.42 14.41 6.42
CA ARG A 21 -13.58 15.55 6.88
C ARG A 21 -12.47 15.95 5.91
N ASN A 22 -12.66 15.76 4.61
CA ASN A 22 -11.66 16.08 3.57
C ASN A 22 -10.29 15.40 3.72
N VAL A 23 -10.14 14.43 4.64
CA VAL A 23 -8.88 13.69 4.87
C VAL A 23 -8.39 13.02 3.58
N ILE A 24 -9.31 12.57 2.73
CA ILE A 24 -8.95 11.98 1.44
C ILE A 24 -8.27 13.00 0.51
N ASP A 25 -8.68 14.26 0.53
CA ASP A 25 -8.04 15.32 -0.27
C ASP A 25 -6.62 15.59 0.21
N GLU A 26 -6.40 15.62 1.53
CA GLU A 26 -5.08 15.77 2.12
C GLU A 26 -4.16 14.60 1.76
N ILE A 27 -4.66 13.35 1.87
CA ILE A 27 -3.90 12.15 1.49
C ILE A 27 -3.54 12.18 0.01
N VAL A 28 -4.44 12.61 -0.87
CA VAL A 28 -4.16 12.75 -2.30
C VAL A 28 -3.07 13.81 -2.55
N SER A 29 -3.15 14.96 -1.88
CA SER A 29 -2.13 16.02 -1.98
C SER A 29 -0.75 15.53 -1.54
N LEU A 30 -0.67 14.84 -0.40
CA LEU A 30 0.59 14.27 0.09
C LEU A 30 1.13 13.16 -0.85
N GLY A 31 0.24 12.37 -1.44
CA GLY A 31 0.59 11.38 -2.45
C GLY A 31 1.23 12.02 -3.68
N ASP A 32 0.71 13.15 -4.15
CA ASP A 32 1.25 13.91 -5.27
C ASP A 32 2.66 14.44 -5.01
N GLU A 33 2.94 14.91 -3.79
CA GLU A 33 4.30 15.32 -3.38
C GLU A 33 5.30 14.16 -3.41
N LEU A 34 4.83 12.93 -3.19
CA LEU A 34 5.64 11.71 -3.18
C LEU A 34 5.57 10.92 -4.50
N ARG A 35 4.96 11.49 -5.53
CA ARG A 35 4.70 10.79 -6.79
C ARG A 35 5.99 10.28 -7.43
N GLY A 36 6.00 8.99 -7.74
CA GLY A 36 7.14 8.31 -8.35
C GLY A 36 8.17 7.78 -7.35
N LEU A 37 8.05 8.08 -6.04
CA LEU A 37 8.87 7.49 -4.99
C LEU A 37 8.77 5.97 -5.02
N ARG A 38 9.89 5.28 -4.84
CA ARG A 38 9.94 3.82 -4.76
C ARG A 38 9.98 3.38 -3.31
N LEU A 39 9.03 2.54 -2.91
CA LEU A 39 8.94 2.01 -1.55
C LEU A 39 8.87 0.47 -1.61
N CYS A 40 9.69 -0.18 -0.79
CA CYS A 40 9.70 -1.64 -0.70
C CYS A 40 9.37 -2.07 0.74
N HIS A 41 8.24 -2.75 0.91
CA HIS A 41 7.90 -3.39 2.18
C HIS A 41 8.55 -4.78 2.22
N ILE A 42 9.20 -5.10 3.34
CA ILE A 42 9.83 -6.40 3.56
C ILE A 42 9.34 -6.99 4.88
N ASN A 43 8.83 -8.22 4.87
CA ASN A 43 8.47 -8.96 6.07
C ASN A 43 8.70 -10.47 5.90
N SER A 44 8.29 -11.28 6.89
CA SER A 44 8.54 -12.73 6.92
C SER A 44 7.40 -13.61 6.40
N ALA A 45 6.17 -13.07 6.28
CA ALA A 45 4.98 -13.85 5.97
C ALA A 45 4.03 -13.12 5.00
N PRO A 46 3.66 -13.71 3.85
CA PRO A 46 2.72 -13.10 2.91
C PRO A 46 1.24 -13.34 3.25
N PHE A 47 0.96 -14.17 4.24
CA PHE A 47 -0.39 -14.55 4.64
C PHE A 47 -0.41 -14.87 6.14
N GLY A 48 -1.60 -14.81 6.73
CA GLY A 48 -1.82 -15.11 8.15
C GLY A 48 -1.31 -14.00 9.06
N GLY A 49 -2.24 -13.24 9.65
CA GLY A 49 -1.95 -12.21 10.65
C GLY A 49 -2.08 -10.78 10.13
N GLY A 50 -2.14 -9.83 11.07
CA GLY A 50 -2.55 -8.45 10.79
C GLY A 50 -1.62 -7.66 9.86
N VAL A 51 -0.31 -7.95 9.84
CA VAL A 51 0.62 -7.27 8.92
C VAL A 51 0.34 -7.65 7.47
N ALA A 52 0.17 -8.95 7.20
CA ALA A 52 -0.12 -9.42 5.85
C ALA A 52 -1.47 -8.88 5.37
N GLU A 53 -2.49 -8.93 6.22
CA GLU A 53 -3.83 -8.40 5.94
C GLU A 53 -3.81 -6.88 5.67
N LEU A 54 -3.03 -6.11 6.45
CA LEU A 54 -2.85 -4.68 6.25
C LEU A 54 -2.19 -4.40 4.89
N LEU A 55 -1.07 -5.05 4.58
CA LEU A 55 -0.28 -4.76 3.38
C LEU A 55 -1.03 -5.08 2.09
N VAL A 56 -1.92 -6.09 2.09
CA VAL A 56 -2.79 -6.40 0.95
C VAL A 56 -3.72 -5.24 0.59
N SER A 57 -4.16 -4.43 1.57
CA SER A 57 -5.03 -3.26 1.32
C SER A 57 -4.23 -1.96 1.18
N TYR A 58 -3.20 -1.79 2.01
CA TYR A 58 -2.43 -0.57 2.13
C TYR A 58 -1.56 -0.28 0.91
N ILE A 59 -0.83 -1.28 0.40
CA ILE A 59 0.11 -1.07 -0.70
C ILE A 59 -0.62 -0.69 -2.00
N PRO A 60 -1.75 -1.32 -2.37
CA PRO A 60 -2.55 -0.84 -3.50
C PRO A 60 -3.00 0.62 -3.38
N LEU A 61 -3.28 1.12 -2.17
CA LEU A 61 -3.63 2.54 -1.96
C LEU A 61 -2.43 3.46 -2.18
N LEU A 62 -1.24 3.09 -1.71
CA LEU A 62 -0.02 3.83 -2.02
C LEU A 62 0.24 3.92 -3.53
N ASN A 63 0.04 2.81 -4.24
CA ASN A 63 0.15 2.77 -5.69
C ASN A 63 -0.89 3.66 -6.38
N ALA A 64 -2.14 3.68 -5.90
CA ALA A 64 -3.18 4.57 -6.41
C ALA A 64 -2.84 6.05 -6.21
N LEU A 65 -2.06 6.39 -5.16
CA LEU A 65 -1.57 7.73 -4.87
C LEU A 65 -0.30 8.09 -5.66
N GLY A 66 0.20 7.21 -6.52
CA GLY A 66 1.36 7.47 -7.39
C GLY A 66 2.71 7.08 -6.79
N ILE A 67 2.74 6.47 -5.60
CA ILE A 67 3.96 5.90 -5.00
C ILE A 67 4.18 4.51 -5.58
N LYS A 68 5.36 4.24 -6.13
CA LYS A 68 5.72 2.93 -6.71
C LYS A 68 6.09 1.96 -5.58
N ALA A 69 5.07 1.42 -4.92
CA ALA A 69 5.22 0.57 -3.75
C ALA A 69 5.13 -0.93 -4.11
N ASP A 70 6.04 -1.74 -3.61
CA ASP A 70 5.97 -3.20 -3.71
C ASP A 70 6.24 -3.92 -2.38
N TRP A 71 6.00 -5.24 -2.39
CA TRP A 71 6.13 -6.10 -1.23
C TRP A 71 7.00 -7.31 -1.55
N GLN A 72 8.02 -7.51 -0.73
CA GLN A 72 8.90 -8.67 -0.75
C GLN A 72 8.76 -9.45 0.56
N VAL A 73 8.77 -10.77 0.48
CA VAL A 73 8.88 -11.65 1.64
C VAL A 73 10.27 -12.23 1.71
N ILE A 74 10.89 -12.17 2.90
CA ILE A 74 12.12 -12.88 3.22
C ILE A 74 11.78 -14.08 4.12
N ARG A 75 12.37 -15.24 3.84
CA ARG A 75 12.27 -16.41 4.72
C ARG A 75 13.63 -16.68 5.33
N GLY A 76 13.62 -17.11 6.59
CA GLY A 76 14.79 -17.75 7.19
C GLY A 76 14.91 -19.16 6.62
N ASP A 77 16.14 -19.57 6.37
CA ASP A 77 16.47 -20.96 6.05
C ASP A 77 16.55 -21.78 7.35
#